data_AF-A0A2H6F8F4-F1
#
_entry.id   AF-A0A2H6F8F4-F1
#
_cell.length_a   1.000
_cell.length_b   1.000
_cell.length_c   1.000
_cell.angle_alpha   90.00
_cell.angle_beta   90.00
_cell.angle_gamma   90.00
#
_symmetry.space_group_name_H-M   'P 1'
#
loop_
_entity.id
_entity.type
_entity.pdbx_description
1 polymer ?
#
loop_
_entity_poly.entity_id
_entity_poly.type
_entity_poly.pdbx_seq_one_letter_code
_entity_poly.pdbx_strand_id
1 'polypeptide(L)' 'MSKEKKSMEDIHRIMETLHNKRDCMSTEEIIRDIKEGAEKVKKDYNVNLRKQAHLAKLVSR' A
#
# COMPACT_ATOMS: atom_id res chain seq x y z
N MET A 1 -9.79 30.66 3.40
CA MET A 1 -8.82 29.58 3.69
C MET A 1 -7.94 29.37 2.47
N SER A 2 -6.62 29.42 2.61
CA SER A 2 -5.68 29.20 1.49
C SER A 2 -5.81 27.77 0.96
N LYS A 3 -5.62 27.59 -0.35
CA LYS A 3 -5.69 26.27 -1.03
C LYS A 3 -4.75 25.23 -0.39
N GLU A 4 -3.62 25.68 0.16
CA GLU A 4 -2.63 24.85 0.84
C GLU A 4 -3.15 24.19 2.14
N LYS A 5 -4.01 24.89 2.91
CA LYS A 5 -4.56 24.33 4.16
C LYS A 5 -5.51 23.17 3.89
N LYS A 6 -6.36 23.29 2.86
CA LYS A 6 -7.25 22.20 2.42
C LYS A 6 -6.44 21.01 1.87
N SER A 7 -5.41 21.28 1.08
CA SER A 7 -4.54 20.22 0.54
C SER A 7 -3.84 19.42 1.64
N MET A 8 -3.45 20.06 2.74
CA MET A 8 -2.80 19.36 3.86
C MET A 8 -3.80 18.53 4.67
N GLU A 9 -5.01 19.04 4.91
CA GLU A 9 -6.10 18.28 5.56
C GLU A 9 -6.47 17.04 4.74
N ASP A 10 -6.54 17.17 3.42
CA ASP A 10 -6.82 16.04 2.52
C ASP A 10 -5.71 14.98 2.57
N ILE A 11 -4.44 15.40 2.60
CA ILE A 11 -3.29 14.49 2.76
C ILE A 11 -3.38 13.75 4.10
N HIS A 12 -3.65 14.45 5.20
CA HIS A 12 -3.79 13.83 6.52
C HIS A 12 -4.91 12.80 6.54
N ARG A 13 -6.07 13.12 5.96
CA ARG A 13 -7.21 12.20 5.89
C ARG A 13 -6.90 10.95 5.07
N ILE A 14 -6.21 11.11 3.95
CA ILE A 14 -5.76 9.98 3.12
C ILE A 14 -4.79 9.11 3.92
N MET A 15 -3.82 9.72 4.60
CA MET A 15 -2.82 8.99 5.39
C MET A 15 -3.45 8.22 6.55
N GLU A 16 -4.38 8.84 7.27
CA GLU A 16 -5.12 8.19 8.37
C GLU A 16 -5.97 7.03 7.85
N THR A 17 -6.65 7.21 6.72
CA THR A 17 -7.44 6.13 6.10
C THR A 17 -6.56 4.95 5.69
N LEU A 18 -5.40 5.22 5.08
CA LEU A 18 -4.44 4.19 4.69
C LEU A 18 -3.84 3.48 5.91
N HIS A 19 -3.56 4.21 6.99
CA HIS A 19 -3.07 3.66 8.24
C HIS A 19 -4.10 2.72 8.86
N ASN A 20 -5.33 3.20 9.07
CA ASN A 20 -6.41 2.41 9.67
C ASN A 20 -6.74 1.16 8.84
N LYS A 21 -6.70 1.28 7.51
CA LYS A 21 -6.88 0.12 6.63
C LYS A 21 -5.79 -0.94 6.85
N ARG A 22 -4.53 -0.52 7.04
CA ARG A 22 -3.40 -1.43 7.26
C ARG A 22 -3.35 -2.00 8.67
N ASP A 23 -3.79 -1.24 9.68
CA ASP A 23 -3.83 -1.67 11.08
C ASP A 23 -4.82 -2.83 11.31
N CYS A 24 -5.92 -2.84 10.55
CA CYS A 24 -6.92 -3.90 10.60
C CYS A 24 -6.60 -5.13 9.74
N MET A 25 -5.46 -5.17 9.05
CA MET A 25 -5.09 -6.29 8.16
C MET A 25 -4.08 -7.22 8.81
N SER A 26 -4.31 -8.53 8.67
CA SER A 26 -3.29 -9.53 8.97
C SER A 26 -2.09 -9.40 8.03
N THR A 27 -0.95 -9.97 8.44
CA THR A 27 0.26 -9.93 7.61
C THR A 27 0.06 -10.68 6.29
N GLU A 28 -0.70 -11.77 6.31
CA GLU A 28 -1.11 -12.55 5.14
C GLU A 28 -1.94 -11.72 4.17
N GLU A 29 -2.89 -10.93 4.70
CA GLU A 29 -3.72 -10.02 3.90
C GLU A 29 -2.89 -8.92 3.26
N ILE A 30 -1.95 -8.33 3.99
CA ILE A 30 -1.03 -7.31 3.45
C ILE A 30 -0.18 -7.91 2.32
N ILE A 31 0.34 -9.11 2.50
CA ILE A 31 1.14 -9.80 1.47
C ILE A 31 0.29 -10.08 0.22
N ARG A 32 -0.97 -10.50 0.41
CA ARG A 32 -1.91 -10.75 -0.70
C ARG A 32 -2.22 -9.47 -1.47
N ASP A 33 -2.56 -8.38 -0.78
CA ASP A 33 -2.84 -7.07 -1.39
C ASP A 33 -1.64 -6.55 -2.20
N ILE A 34 -0.42 -6.69 -1.66
CA ILE A 34 0.82 -6.33 -2.37
C ILE A 34 1.01 -7.16 -3.64
N LYS A 35 0.75 -8.47 -3.59
CA LYS A 35 0.88 -9.36 -4.76
C LYS A 35 -0.15 -9.03 -5.84
N GLU A 36 -1.40 -8.83 -5.47
CA GLU A 36 -2.47 -8.46 -6.40
C GLU A 36 -2.19 -7.11 -7.08
N GLY A 37 -1.76 -6.11 -6.30
CA GLY A 37 -1.36 -4.81 -6.84
C GLY A 37 -0.17 -4.91 -7.81
N ALA A 38 0.82 -5.74 -7.49
CA ALA A 38 1.98 -5.96 -8.35
C ALA A 38 1.60 -6.61 -9.70
N GLU A 39 0.75 -7.63 -9.69
CA GLU A 39 0.26 -8.27 -10.93
C GLU A 39 -0.58 -7.30 -11.77
N LYS A 40 -1.41 -6.47 -11.13
CA LYS A 40 -2.18 -5.44 -11.82
C LYS A 40 -1.27 -4.42 -12.52
N VAL A 41 -0.25 -3.88 -11.83
CA VAL A 41 0.71 -2.94 -12.42
C VAL A 41 1.48 -3.58 -13.58
N LYS A 42 1.91 -4.83 -13.41
CA LYS A 42 2.57 -5.58 -14.48
C LYS A 42 1.68 -5.70 -15.72
N LYS A 43 0.38 -5.97 -15.54
CA LYS A 43 -0.60 -6.08 -16.62
C LYS A 43 -0.90 -4.74 -17.29
N ASP A 44 -1.17 -3.72 -16.49
CA ASP A 44 -1.63 -2.40 -16.99
C ASP A 44 -0.52 -1.65 -17.71
N TYR A 45 0.73 -1.83 -17.28
CA TYR A 45 1.88 -1.09 -17.82
C TYR A 45 2.87 -1.97 -18.60
N ASN A 46 2.62 -3.28 -18.72
CA ASN A 46 3.51 -4.25 -19.35
C ASN A 46 4.97 -4.18 -18.83
N VAL A 47 5.12 -4.01 -17.51
CA VAL A 47 6.43 -3.84 -16.85
C VAL A 47 6.82 -5.07 -16.06
N ASN A 48 8.11 -5.36 -16.02
CA ASN A 48 8.67 -6.36 -15.11
C ASN A 48 9.07 -5.70 -13.80
N LEU A 49 8.32 -5.97 -12.74
CA LEU A 49 8.66 -5.51 -11.39
C LEU A 49 9.87 -6.29 -10.87
N ARG A 50 10.86 -5.58 -10.32
CA ARG A 50 12.04 -6.21 -9.69
C ARG A 50 11.55 -7.04 -8.50
N LYS A 51 12.12 -8.25 -8.35
CA LYS A 51 11.73 -9.29 -7.39
C LYS A 51 11.40 -8.70 -6.01
N GLN A 52 10.21 -9.04 -5.49
CA GLN A 52 9.71 -8.59 -4.20
C GLN A 52 10.73 -8.88 -3.07
N ALA A 53 10.83 -7.93 -2.14
CA ALA A 53 11.47 -8.16 -0.84
C ALA A 53 10.95 -9.47 -0.23
N HIS A 54 11.78 -10.20 0.50
CA HIS A 54 11.37 -11.44 1.18
C HIS A 54 10.37 -11.15 2.32
N LEU A 55 9.12 -10.83 1.97
CA LEU A 55 8.04 -10.53 2.90
C LEU A 55 7.69 -11.75 3.77
N ALA A 56 7.93 -12.97 3.25
CA ALA A 56 7.75 -14.22 3.99
C ALA A 56 8.68 -14.36 5.22
N LYS A 57 9.84 -13.69 5.25
CA LYS A 57 10.77 -13.76 6.40
C LYS A 57 10.31 -12.94 7.61
N LEU A 58 9.37 -12.02 7.42
CA LEU A 58 8.87 -11.12 8.48
C LEU A 58 7.72 -11.74 9.30
N VAL A 59 7.06 -12.79 8.79
CA VAL A 59 5.91 -13.44 9.44
C VAL A 59 6.32 -14.62 10.34
N SER A 60 7.56 -15.11 10.23
CA SER A 60 8.05 -16.28 10.97
C SER A 60 8.79 -15.95 12.28
N ARG A 61 8.45 -14.86 12.96
CA ARG A 61 9.02 -14.52 14.28
C ARG A 61 7.96 -14.49 15.35
#